data_AF-A0A4D6MZN6-F1
#
_entry.id   AF-A0A4D6MZN6-F1
#
_cell.length_a   1.000
_cell.length_b   1.000
_cell.length_c   1.000
_cell.angle_alpha   90.00
_cell.angle_beta   90.00
_cell.angle_gamma   90.00
#
_symmetry.space_group_name_H-M   'P 1'
#
loop_
_entity.id
_entity.type
_entity.pdbx_description
1 polymer ?
#
loop_
_entity_poly.entity_id
_entity_poly.type
_entity_poly.pdbx_seq_one_letter_code
_entity_poly.pdbx_strand_id
1 'polypeptide(L)' 'MDDKFVKIENELAIVKNHMQKLFVYIASKEDVSEDLATIIVCLVHSSTNEVPDVGNDMPSPTDVIRSNGGSKPF' A
#
# COMPACT_ATOMS: atom_id res chain seq x y z
N MET A 1 1.77 -15.54 18.87
CA MET A 1 1.82 -14.07 18.72
C MET A 1 0.74 -13.57 17.76
N ASP A 2 -0.09 -14.49 17.27
CA ASP A 2 -0.84 -14.37 16.03
C ASP A 2 -2.20 -13.70 16.24
N ASP A 3 -2.84 -13.92 17.39
CA ASP A 3 -4.13 -13.27 17.73
C ASP A 3 -4.06 -11.74 17.72
N LYS A 4 -2.91 -11.18 18.10
CA LYS A 4 -2.71 -9.72 18.08
C LYS A 4 -2.59 -9.20 16.64
N PHE A 5 -1.87 -9.93 15.78
CA PHE A 5 -1.75 -9.55 14.36
C PHE A 5 -3.08 -9.67 13.64
N VAL A 6 -3.79 -10.79 13.83
CA VAL A 6 -5.14 -11.01 13.27
C VAL A 6 -6.10 -9.91 13.73
N LYS A 7 -6.04 -9.51 15.01
CA LYS A 7 -6.84 -8.40 15.52
C LYS A 7 -6.52 -7.07 14.82
N ILE A 8 -5.23 -6.77 14.64
CA ILE A 8 -4.77 -5.55 13.96
C ILE A 8 -5.20 -5.54 12.49
N GLU A 9 -5.09 -6.66 11.78
CA GLU A 9 -5.55 -6.79 10.39
C GLU A 9 -7.06 -6.56 10.29
N ASN A 10 -7.84 -7.13 11.21
CA ASN A 10 -9.28 -6.90 11.26
C ASN A 10 -9.62 -5.43 11.54
N GLU A 11 -8.97 -4.78 12.51
CA GLU A 11 -9.15 -3.35 12.78
C GLU A 11 -8.76 -2.49 11.57
N LEU A 12 -7.66 -2.83 10.88
CA LEU A 12 -7.23 -2.14 9.67
C LEU A 12 -8.25 -2.30 8.53
N ALA A 13 -8.80 -3.50 8.33
CA ALA A 13 -9.84 -3.76 7.35
C ALA A 13 -11.12 -2.94 7.63
N ILE A 14 -11.50 -2.80 8.91
CA ILE A 14 -12.62 -1.96 9.33
C ILE A 14 -12.36 -0.48 9.01
N VAL A 15 -11.17 0.04 9.37
CA VAL A 15 -10.78 1.43 9.07
C VAL A 15 -10.79 1.68 7.57
N LYS A 16 -10.25 0.76 6.78
CA LYS A 16 -10.27 0.82 5.31
C LYS A 16 -11.70 0.93 4.78
N ASN A 17 -12.62 0.10 5.27
CA ASN A 17 -14.03 0.16 4.86
C ASN A 17 -14.69 1.50 5.23
N HIS A 18 -14.43 2.01 6.43
CA HIS A 18 -14.96 3.31 6.86
C HIS A 18 -14.41 4.46 6.01
N MET A 19 -13.12 4.47 5.70
CA MET A 19 -12.49 5.47 4.85
C MET A 19 -13.06 5.44 3.43
N GLN A 20 -13.25 4.25 2.84
CA GLN A 20 -13.89 4.12 1.52
C GLN A 20 -15.31 4.68 1.50
N LYS A 21 -16.12 4.38 2.53
CA LYS A 21 -17.48 4.95 2.66
C LYS A 21 -17.47 6.46 2.81
N LEU A 22 -16.54 6.99 3.61
CA LEU A 22 -16.36 8.43 3.78
C LEU A 22 -16.01 9.11 2.46
N PHE A 23 -15.11 8.52 1.68
CA PHE A 23 -14.74 8.99 0.36
C PHE A 23 -15.91 8.99 -0.62
N VAL A 24 -16.68 7.90 -0.70
CA VAL A 24 -17.90 7.86 -1.52
C VAL A 24 -18.90 8.93 -1.08
N TYR A 25 -19.08 9.14 0.22
CA TYR A 25 -19.95 10.19 0.74
C TYR A 25 -19.47 11.58 0.31
N ILE A 26 -18.18 11.88 0.41
CA ILE A 26 -17.60 13.14 -0.06
C ILE A 26 -17.84 13.31 -1.57
N ALA A 27 -17.53 12.30 -2.38
CA ALA A 27 -17.73 12.37 -3.83
C ALA A 27 -19.20 12.54 -4.26
N SER A 28 -20.16 12.18 -3.40
CA SER A 28 -21.60 12.37 -3.65
C SER A 28 -22.12 13.77 -3.37
N LYS A 29 -21.28 14.66 -2.81
CA LYS A 29 -21.68 16.02 -2.45
C LYS A 29 -21.70 16.95 -3.67
N GLU A 30 -22.75 17.75 -3.79
CA GLU A 30 -22.96 18.68 -4.90
C GLU A 30 -21.89 19.78 -4.97
N ASP A 31 -21.28 20.13 -3.83
CA ASP A 31 -20.19 21.10 -3.70
C ASP A 31 -18.80 20.54 -4.09
N VAL A 32 -18.70 19.25 -4.39
CA VAL A 32 -17.43 18.62 -4.79
C VAL A 32 -17.26 18.69 -6.31
N SER A 33 -16.11 19.22 -6.75
CA SER A 33 -15.74 19.25 -8.16
C SER A 33 -15.67 17.84 -8.75
N GLU A 34 -16.08 17.70 -10.02
CA GLU A 34 -16.04 16.44 -10.76
C GLU A 34 -14.62 15.84 -10.84
N ASP A 35 -13.58 16.68 -10.93
CA ASP A 35 -12.17 16.25 -10.88
C ASP A 35 -11.85 15.59 -9.53
N LEU A 36 -12.31 16.20 -8.43
CA LEU A 36 -12.09 15.68 -7.08
C LEU A 36 -12.89 14.39 -6.86
N ALA A 37 -14.15 14.34 -7.31
CA ALA A 37 -14.96 13.13 -7.26
C ALA A 37 -14.29 11.98 -8.04
N THR A 38 -13.73 12.25 -9.21
CA THR A 38 -13.01 11.27 -10.03
C THR A 38 -11.76 10.74 -9.31
N ILE A 39 -10.95 11.62 -8.72
CA ILE A 39 -9.77 11.21 -7.93
C ILE A 39 -10.18 10.31 -6.76
N ILE A 40 -11.24 10.68 -6.06
CA ILE A 40 -11.76 9.91 -4.92
C ILE A 40 -12.23 8.52 -5.36
N VAL A 41 -12.95 8.42 -6.48
CA VAL A 41 -13.36 7.15 -7.07
C VAL A 41 -12.14 6.29 -7.43
N CYS A 42 -11.15 6.85 -8.13
CA CYS A 42 -9.91 6.14 -8.46
C CYS A 42 -9.17 5.60 -7.21
N LEU A 43 -9.16 6.37 -6.12
CA LEU A 43 -8.56 5.97 -4.84
C LEU A 43 -9.28 4.78 -4.21
N VAL A 44 -10.62 4.82 -4.18
CA VAL A 44 -11.45 3.72 -3.63
C VAL A 44 -11.28 2.43 -4.46
N HIS A 45 -11.25 2.55 -5.79
CA HIS A 45 -11.03 1.40 -6.68
C HIS A 45 -9.63 0.79 -6.50
N SER A 46 -8.58 1.62 -6.45
CA SER A 46 -7.20 1.15 -6.26
C SER A 46 -7.02 0.47 -4.89
N SER A 47 -7.69 0.98 -3.86
CA SER A 47 -7.72 0.39 -2.53
C SER A 47 -8.41 -0.99 -2.49
N THR A 48 -9.38 -1.22 -3.39
CA THR A 48 -10.11 -2.50 -3.48
C THR A 48 -9.33 -3.56 -4.26
N ASN A 49 -8.50 -3.11 -5.22
CA ASN A 49 -7.57 -3.95 -5.97
C ASN A 49 -6.21 -4.09 -5.27
N GLU A 50 -6.21 -4.46 -3.98
CA GLU A 50 -4.97 -4.92 -3.35
C GLU A 50 -4.46 -6.13 -4.14
N VAL A 51 -3.34 -5.93 -4.83
CA VAL A 51 -2.51 -6.99 -5.40
C VAL A 51 -2.30 -8.00 -4.27
N PRO A 52 -2.65 -9.30 -4.46
CA PRO A 52 -2.28 -10.31 -3.47
C PRO A 52 -0.77 -10.22 -3.32
N ASP A 53 -0.28 -10.09 -2.09
CA ASP A 53 1.14 -10.02 -1.73
C ASP A 53 1.93 -11.06 -2.54
N VAL A 54 2.41 -10.66 -3.71
CA VAL A 54 3.31 -11.46 -4.53
C VAL A 54 4.59 -11.34 -3.76
N GLY A 55 4.96 -12.48 -3.17
CA GLY A 55 6.06 -12.66 -2.25
C GLY A 55 7.21 -11.73 -2.57
N ASN A 56 7.65 -11.07 -1.51
CA ASN A 56 8.83 -10.22 -1.42
C ASN A 56 10.10 -10.94 -1.93
N ASP A 57 10.23 -11.10 -3.25
CA ASP A 57 11.48 -11.36 -3.99
C ASP A 57 12.20 -10.03 -4.26
N MET A 58 12.16 -9.10 -3.29
CA MET A 58 13.01 -7.92 -3.31
C MET A 58 14.39 -8.35 -2.78
N PRO A 59 15.45 -8.37 -3.60
CA PRO A 59 16.78 -8.67 -3.09
C PRO A 59 17.16 -7.57 -2.08
N SER A 60 17.59 -8.01 -0.90
CA SER A 60 18.05 -7.14 0.18
C SER A 60 19.08 -6.13 -0.35
N PRO A 61 19.04 -4.83 0.03
CA PRO A 61 19.94 -3.81 -0.52
C PRO A 61 21.42 -3.97 -0.11
N THR A 62 21.75 -5.04 0.61
CA THR A 62 23.02 -5.21 1.31
C THR A 62 24.13 -5.89 0.50
N ASP A 63 23.88 -6.35 -0.73
CA ASP A 63 24.89 -7.11 -1.50
C ASP A 63 25.76 -6.26 -2.45
N VAL A 64 25.63 -4.93 -2.46
CA VAL A 64 26.39 -4.09 -3.42
C VAL A 64 27.80 -3.69 -2.93
N ILE A 65 28.20 -4.00 -1.68
CA ILE A 65 29.54 -3.59 -1.16
C ILE A 65 30.41 -4.79 -0.74
N ARG A 66 30.44 -5.85 -1.56
CA ARG A 66 31.56 -6.83 -1.52
C ARG A 66 32.01 -7.25 -2.91
N SER A 67 32.35 -6.28 -3.74
CA SER A 67 33.18 -6.51 -4.91
C SER A 67 34.20 -5.38 -5.04
N ASN A 68 35.21 -5.39 -4.16
CA ASN A 68 36.50 -4.80 -4.52
C ASN A 68 37.45 -5.96 -4.86
N GLY A 69 37.75 -6.06 -6.16
CA GLY A 69 38.53 -7.13 -6.74
C GLY A 69 39.93 -7.21 -6.15
N GLY A 70 40.39 -8.44 -5.99
CA GLY A 70 41.79 -8.74 -5.74
C GLY A 70 42.67 -8.12 -6.83
N SER A 71 43.59 -7.25 -6.41
CA SER A 71 44.75 -6.86 -7.21
C SER A 71 45.97 -7.60 -6.64
N LYS A 72 46.69 -8.30 -7.52
CA LYS A 72 47.89 -9.12 -7.23
C LYS A 72 49.13 -8.25 -6.87
N PRO A 73 50.18 -8.85 -6.28
CA PRO A 73 51.25 -8.15 -5.57
C PRO A 73 52.31 -7.54 -6.51
N PHE A 74 53.12 -6.63 -5.97
CA PHE A 74 54.40 -6.19 -6.55
C PHE A 74 55.43 -7.31 -6.53
#